data_AF-A0A640S373-F1
#
_entry.id   AF-A0A640S373-F1
#
_cell.length_a   1.000
_cell.length_b   1.000
_cell.length_c   1.000
_cell.angle_alpha   90.00
_cell.angle_beta   90.00
_cell.angle_gamma   90.00
#
_symmetry.space_group_name_H-M   'P 1'
#
loop_
_entity.id
_entity.type
_entity.pdbx_description
1 polymer ?
#
loop_
_entity_poly.entity_id
_entity_poly.type
_entity_poly.pdbx_seq_one_letter_code
_entity_poly.pdbx_strand_id
1 'polypeptide(L)'
;MTWASWTTVGIHALPGAVRTAEIGVINGDLTIHTTWSDDLAHVAVQYTGATDWYTMAGSPVPCHSEEASRSFHQAVVEAARGGERAEASLEELFHT
;
A
#
# COMPACT_ATOMS: atom_id res chain seq x y z
N MET A 1 11.63 -19.11 7.66
CA MET A 1 10.44 -18.44 7.09
C MET A 1 10.68 -16.96 7.28
N THR A 2 11.10 -16.26 6.24
CA THR A 2 11.32 -14.82 6.28
C THR A 2 9.99 -14.14 6.02
N TRP A 3 9.57 -13.31 6.98
CA TRP A 3 8.39 -12.47 6.86
C TRP A 3 8.78 -11.09 7.36
N ALA A 4 8.23 -10.07 6.74
CA ALA A 4 8.43 -8.69 7.14
C ALA A 4 7.10 -7.95 7.07
N SER A 5 6.99 -6.87 7.85
CA SER A 5 5.82 -6.02 7.76
C SER A 5 6.21 -4.57 7.94
N TRP A 6 5.62 -3.70 7.13
CA TRP A 6 5.87 -2.27 7.10
C TRP A 6 4.56 -1.55 7.34
N THR A 7 4.55 -0.56 8.22
CA THR A 7 3.35 0.22 8.51
C THR A 7 3.68 1.70 8.49
N THR A 8 2.90 2.45 7.73
CA THR A 8 2.93 3.91 7.75
C THR A 8 1.56 4.42 8.12
N VAL A 9 1.47 5.11 9.27
CA VAL A 9 0.24 5.71 9.80
C VAL A 9 0.15 7.18 9.44
N GLY A 10 -1.07 7.71 9.38
CA GLY A 10 -1.30 9.16 9.24
C GLY A 10 -0.81 9.72 7.90
N ILE A 11 -1.02 8.97 6.82
CA ILE A 11 -0.80 9.51 5.47
C ILE A 11 -2.07 10.21 5.00
N HIS A 12 -1.93 11.38 4.39
CA HIS A 12 -3.07 12.02 3.73
C HIS A 12 -3.10 11.57 2.28
N ALA A 13 -4.08 10.72 1.94
CA ALA A 13 -4.19 10.19 0.59
C ALA A 13 -4.83 11.20 -0.36
N LEU A 14 -4.30 11.30 -1.57
CA LEU A 14 -4.92 12.12 -2.62
C LEU A 14 -6.31 11.58 -2.97
N PRO A 15 -7.26 12.48 -3.30
CA PRO A 15 -8.58 12.07 -3.76
C PRO A 15 -8.49 11.14 -4.97
N GLY A 16 -9.07 9.95 -4.88
CA GLY A 16 -9.08 8.99 -5.99
C GLY A 16 -7.84 8.12 -6.12
N ALA A 17 -6.76 8.39 -5.38
CA ALA A 17 -5.49 7.68 -5.55
C ALA A 17 -5.55 6.24 -5.02
N VAL A 18 -6.14 6.04 -3.84
CA VAL A 18 -6.16 4.72 -3.18
C VAL A 18 -7.46 3.99 -3.54
N ARG A 19 -7.32 2.84 -4.20
CA ARG A 19 -8.42 1.91 -4.48
C ARG A 19 -8.25 0.64 -3.66
N THR A 20 -9.34 0.17 -3.10
CA THR A 20 -9.47 -1.08 -2.35
C THR A 20 -10.33 -2.07 -3.13
N ALA A 21 -10.17 -3.37 -2.86
CA ALA A 21 -10.97 -4.41 -3.50
C ALA A 21 -12.41 -4.44 -2.94
N GLU A 22 -12.59 -4.11 -1.67
CA GLU A 22 -13.84 -4.26 -0.93
C GLU A 22 -14.78 -3.06 -1.09
N ILE A 23 -14.26 -1.84 -0.94
CA ILE A 23 -15.09 -0.61 -0.88
C ILE A 23 -14.80 0.37 -2.03
N GLY A 24 -13.91 0.00 -2.96
CA GLY A 24 -13.50 0.87 -4.05
C GLY A 24 -12.58 2.00 -3.56
N VAL A 25 -12.84 3.23 -3.98
CA VAL A 25 -11.95 4.36 -3.67
C VAL A 25 -12.08 4.80 -2.21
N ILE A 26 -10.95 4.89 -1.52
CA ILE A 26 -10.84 5.36 -0.13
C ILE A 26 -10.01 6.66 -0.10
N ASN A 27 -10.40 7.64 0.72
CA ASN A 27 -9.80 8.99 0.73
C ASN A 27 -9.55 9.49 2.15
N GLY A 28 -8.74 10.54 2.30
CA GLY A 28 -8.49 11.18 3.60
C GLY A 28 -7.28 10.59 4.32
N ASP A 29 -7.31 10.54 5.65
CA ASP A 29 -6.18 10.09 6.46
C ASP A 29 -6.16 8.57 6.59
N LEU A 30 -5.16 7.93 6.00
CA LEU A 30 -5.04 6.48 5.90
C LEU A 30 -3.79 5.97 6.61
N THR A 31 -3.87 4.71 7.01
CA THR A 31 -2.75 3.88 7.44
C THR A 31 -2.55 2.81 6.39
N ILE A 32 -1.33 2.70 5.86
CA ILE A 32 -0.94 1.62 4.95
C ILE A 32 -0.13 0.60 5.73
N HIS A 33 -0.50 -0.67 5.59
CA HIS A 33 0.21 -1.82 6.12
C HIS A 33 0.56 -2.76 4.97
N THR A 34 1.83 -3.10 4.86
CA THR A 34 2.33 -4.08 3.90
C THR A 34 2.91 -5.26 4.65
N THR A 35 2.40 -6.46 4.39
CA THR A 35 2.93 -7.72 4.92
C THR A 35 3.62 -8.46 3.78
N TRP A 36 4.88 -8.85 3.97
CA TRP A 36 5.63 -9.65 3.02
C TRP A 36 5.89 -11.05 3.57
N SER A 37 5.53 -12.05 2.78
CA SER A 37 5.67 -13.47 3.09
C SER A 37 5.58 -14.29 1.81
N ASP A 38 6.30 -15.41 1.70
CA ASP A 38 6.25 -16.31 0.53
C ASP A 38 6.44 -15.55 -0.81
N ASP A 39 7.39 -14.61 -0.84
CA ASP A 39 7.67 -13.77 -2.01
C ASP A 39 6.45 -12.95 -2.52
N LEU A 40 5.49 -12.67 -1.63
CA LEU A 40 4.29 -11.89 -1.92
C LEU A 40 4.16 -10.73 -0.94
N ALA A 41 3.88 -9.54 -1.46
CA ALA A 41 3.57 -8.34 -0.69
C ALA A 41 2.05 -8.12 -0.67
N HIS A 42 1.46 -8.32 0.50
CA HIS A 42 0.05 -8.03 0.79
C HIS A 42 -0.06 -6.60 1.29
N VAL A 43 -0.83 -5.76 0.61
CA VAL A 43 -1.04 -4.37 1.01
C VAL A 43 -2.48 -4.20 1.49
N ALA A 44 -2.60 -3.77 2.74
CA ALA A 44 -3.84 -3.38 3.37
C ALA A 44 -3.81 -1.90 3.74
N VAL A 45 -4.96 -1.27 3.71
CA VAL A 45 -5.17 0.13 4.03
C VAL A 45 -6.34 0.27 4.99
N GLN A 46 -6.24 1.21 5.91
CA GLN A 46 -7.27 1.47 6.91
C GLN A 46 -7.40 2.99 7.07
N TYR A 47 -8.59 3.47 7.43
CA TYR A 47 -8.72 4.84 7.92
C TYR A 47 -7.93 5.00 9.22
N THR A 48 -7.10 6.03 9.34
CA THR A 48 -6.26 6.25 10.52
C THR A 48 -7.13 6.25 11.79
N GLY A 49 -6.88 5.28 12.69
CA GLY A 49 -7.63 5.13 13.95
C GLY A 49 -8.90 4.25 13.87
N ALA A 50 -9.26 3.74 12.69
CA ALA A 50 -10.32 2.75 12.55
C ALA A 50 -9.81 1.34 12.94
N THR A 51 -10.74 0.37 12.98
CA THR A 51 -10.42 -1.04 13.27
C THR A 51 -10.46 -1.91 12.01
N ASP A 52 -11.13 -1.43 10.96
CA ASP A 52 -11.32 -2.15 9.71
C ASP A 52 -10.17 -1.94 8.72
N TRP A 53 -9.68 -3.04 8.15
CA TRP A 53 -8.59 -3.04 7.17
C TRP A 53 -9.12 -3.54 5.85
N TYR A 54 -8.83 -2.78 4.79
CA TYR A 54 -9.24 -3.06 3.43
C TYR A 54 -8.04 -3.43 2.58
N THR A 55 -8.20 -4.41 1.71
CA THR A 55 -7.14 -4.83 0.79
C THR A 55 -7.00 -3.82 -0.34
N MET A 56 -5.77 -3.35 -0.61
CA MET A 56 -5.55 -2.49 -1.77
C MET A 56 -5.78 -3.27 -3.06
N ALA A 57 -6.45 -2.64 -4.03
CA ALA A 57 -6.74 -3.27 -5.30
C ALA A 57 -5.45 -3.63 -6.04
N GLY A 58 -5.34 -4.89 -6.48
CA GLY A 58 -4.13 -5.44 -7.11
C GLY A 58 -3.16 -6.11 -6.14
N SER A 59 -3.42 -6.06 -4.83
CA SER A 59 -2.73 -6.92 -3.86
C SER A 59 -3.29 -8.36 -3.90
N PRO A 60 -2.46 -9.40 -3.71
CA PRO A 60 -1.01 -9.36 -3.43
C PRO A 60 -0.15 -9.17 -4.70
N VAL A 61 1.04 -8.58 -4.52
CA VAL A 61 2.02 -8.33 -5.59
C VAL A 61 3.27 -9.21 -5.40
N PRO A 62 3.84 -9.81 -6.46
CA PRO A 62 5.08 -10.57 -6.37
C PRO A 62 6.26 -9.70 -5.92
N CYS A 63 6.95 -10.13 -4.88
CA CYS A 63 8.08 -9.41 -4.29
C CYS A 63 9.15 -10.40 -3.83
N HIS A 64 10.24 -10.52 -4.59
CA HIS A 64 11.25 -11.58 -4.41
C HIS A 64 12.23 -11.38 -3.24
N SER A 65 12.08 -10.31 -2.45
CA SER A 65 13.02 -9.97 -1.37
C SER A 65 12.41 -9.04 -0.34
N GLU A 66 12.90 -9.12 0.91
CA GLU A 66 12.52 -8.22 2.00
C GLU A 66 12.78 -6.76 1.63
N GLU A 67 13.94 -6.46 1.07
CA GLU A 67 14.33 -5.11 0.65
C GLU A 67 13.40 -4.56 -0.43
N ALA A 68 13.05 -5.41 -1.42
CA ALA A 68 12.09 -5.05 -2.46
C ALA A 68 10.71 -4.75 -1.86
N SER A 69 10.26 -5.53 -0.86
CA SER A 69 8.98 -5.30 -0.18
C SER A 69 8.94 -3.96 0.56
N ARG A 70 10.09 -3.55 1.13
CA ARG A 70 10.23 -2.27 1.83
C ARG A 70 10.20 -1.10 0.85
N SER A 71 10.94 -1.19 -0.25
CA SER A 71 10.91 -0.20 -1.32
C SER A 71 9.52 -0.08 -1.94
N PHE A 72 8.84 -1.21 -2.15
CA PHE A 72 7.47 -1.25 -2.64
C PHE A 72 6.50 -0.57 -1.67
N HIS A 73 6.58 -0.88 -0.36
CA HIS A 73 5.77 -0.20 0.65
C HIS A 73 5.97 1.32 0.62
N GLN A 74 7.22 1.78 0.52
CA GLN A 74 7.53 3.19 0.45
C GLN A 74 6.94 3.83 -0.82
N ALA A 75 7.08 3.19 -1.99
CA ALA A 75 6.51 3.67 -3.24
C ALA A 75 4.98 3.79 -3.16
N VAL A 76 4.28 2.81 -2.56
CA VAL A 76 2.83 2.85 -2.33
C VAL A 76 2.45 4.03 -1.44
N VAL A 77 3.19 4.28 -0.36
CA VAL A 77 2.96 5.42 0.54
C VAL A 77 3.17 6.77 -0.17
N GLU A 78 4.22 6.89 -0.97
CA GLU A 78 4.52 8.13 -1.72
C GLU A 78 3.48 8.39 -2.81
N ALA A 79 3.07 7.35 -3.54
CA ALA A 79 2.03 7.41 -4.55
C ALA A 79 0.66 7.74 -3.95
N ALA A 80 0.31 7.16 -2.80
CA ALA A 80 -0.93 7.46 -2.09
C ALA A 80 -0.96 8.93 -1.62
N ARG A 81 0.16 9.47 -1.14
CA ARG A 81 0.29 10.89 -0.75
C ARG A 81 0.30 11.83 -1.95
N GLY A 82 0.65 11.34 -3.14
CA GLY A 82 0.64 12.09 -4.38
C GLY A 82 1.63 13.25 -4.46
N GLY A 83 2.77 13.12 -3.79
CA GLY A 83 3.84 14.10 -3.90
C GLY A 83 4.50 14.05 -5.28
N GLU A 84 5.14 15.14 -5.69
CA GLU A 84 5.99 15.26 -6.89
C GLU A 84 7.18 14.25 -6.92
N ARG A 85 7.34 13.45 -5.86
CA ARG A 85 8.34 12.40 -5.68
C ARG A 85 7.78 10.97 -5.88
N ALA A 86 6.48 10.81 -6.12
CA ALA A 86 5.95 9.49 -6.49
C ALA A 86 6.56 9.06 -7.82
N GLU A 87 7.49 8.09 -7.78
CA GLU A 87 8.18 7.60 -8.98
C GLU A 87 7.25 6.79 -9.91
N ALA A 88 6.13 6.29 -9.38
CA ALA A 88 5.12 5.54 -10.12
C ALA A 88 3.72 5.74 -9.50
N SER A 89 2.69 5.64 -10.33
CA SER A 89 1.30 5.65 -9.88
C SER A 89 0.95 4.34 -9.17
N LEU A 90 -0.04 4.35 -8.26
CA LEU A 90 -0.54 3.13 -7.62
C LEU A 90 -0.95 2.07 -8.65
N GLU A 91 -1.61 2.46 -9.73
CA GLU A 91 -1.98 1.52 -10.80
C GLU A 91 -0.77 0.83 -11.43
N GLU A 92 0.35 1.52 -11.59
CA GLU A 92 1.59 0.95 -12.15
C GLU A 92 2.26 -0.02 -11.18
N LEU A 93 2.28 0.33 -9.89
CA LEU A 93 2.85 -0.50 -8.82
C LEU A 93 2.10 -1.83 -8.65
N PHE A 94 0.79 -1.83 -8.87
CA PHE A 94 -0.08 -3.00 -8.67
C PHE A 94 -0.31 -3.82 -9.96
N HIS A 95 0.31 -3.48 -11.09
CA HIS A 95 0.17 -4.20 -12.37
C HIS A 95 1.41 -5.02 -12.79
N THR A 96 2.45 -5.04 -11.95
CA THR A 96 3.73 -5.70 -12.26
C THR A 96 3.79 -7.18 -11.92
#